data_AF-A0A354T6M9-F1
#
_entry.id   AF-A0A354T6M9-F1
#
_cell.length_a   1.000
_cell.length_b   1.000
_cell.length_c   1.000
_cell.angle_alpha   90.00
_cell.angle_beta   90.00
_cell.angle_gamma   90.00
#
_symmetry.space_group_name_H-M   'P 1'
#
loop_
_entity.id
_entity.type
_entity.pdbx_description
1 polymer ?
#
loop_
_entity_poly.entity_id
_entity_poly.type
_entity_poly.pdbx_seq_one_letter_code
_entity_poly.pdbx_strand_id
1 'polypeptide(L)' 'MLSALDSLKTEALAALDAAQDESALETVRVNFLGKKGSVTALSQGMKDVPADQKKEVGAKLNDVRTAVTEGIESK' A
#
# COMPACT_ATOMS: atom_id res chain seq x y z
N MET A 1 -0.86 -0.15 14.30
CA MET A 1 -0.17 -0.39 13.01
C MET A 1 -1.01 -1.23 12.05
N LEU A 2 -1.59 -2.35 12.49
CA LEU A 2 -2.52 -3.16 11.70
C LEU A 2 -3.70 -2.36 11.12
N SER A 3 -4.32 -1.47 11.91
CA SER A 3 -5.39 -0.60 11.40
C SER A 3 -4.94 0.37 10.30
N ALA A 4 -3.69 0.85 10.35
CA ALA A 4 -3.17 1.76 9.32
C ALA A 4 -2.97 1.03 7.98
N LEU A 5 -2.55 -0.24 8.01
CA LEU A 5 -2.43 -1.07 6.81
C LEU A 5 -3.81 -1.39 6.21
N ASP A 6 -4.81 -1.66 7.04
CA ASP A 6 -6.19 -1.91 6.60
C ASP A 6 -6.83 -0.65 5.98
N SER A 7 -6.66 0.52 6.60
CA SER A 7 -7.09 1.80 6.02
C SER A 7 -6.41 2.06 4.68
N LEU A 8 -5.10 1.81 4.60
CA LEU A 8 -4.32 2.04 3.38
C LEU A 8 -4.74 1.10 2.25
N LYS A 9 -5.03 -0.17 2.56
CA LYS A 9 -5.60 -1.11 1.58
C LYS A 9 -6.95 -0.61 1.05
N THR A 10 -7.80 -0.10 1.95
CA THR A 10 -9.12 0.42 1.59
C THR A 10 -9.01 1.69 0.74
N GLU A 11 -8.15 2.63 1.11
CA GLU A 11 -7.86 3.84 0.32
C GLU A 11 -7.29 3.50 -1.04
N ALA A 12 -6.37 2.53 -1.11
CA ALA A 12 -5.77 2.13 -2.38
C ALA A 12 -6.79 1.47 -3.30
N LEU A 13 -7.67 0.60 -2.78
CA LEU A 13 -8.78 0.02 -3.54
C LEU A 13 -9.77 1.08 -4.02
N ALA A 14 -10.12 2.05 -3.17
CA ALA A 14 -11.01 3.14 -3.56
C ALA A 14 -10.38 4.04 -4.63
N ALA A 15 -9.08 4.33 -4.52
CA ALA A 15 -8.35 5.13 -5.49
C ALA A 15 -8.17 4.38 -6.82
N LEU A 16 -7.95 3.06 -6.76
CA LEU A 16 -7.98 2.16 -7.92
C LEU A 16 -9.34 2.16 -8.62
N ASP A 17 -10.43 2.07 -7.86
CA ASP A 17 -11.78 2.10 -8.41
C ASP A 17 -12.08 3.44 -9.10
N ALA A 18 -11.67 4.54 -8.47
CA ALA A 18 -11.76 5.90 -9.02
C ALA A 18 -10.83 6.16 -10.20
N ALA A 19 -9.74 5.41 -10.35
CA ALA A 19 -8.81 5.56 -11.46
C ALA A 19 -9.41 4.98 -12.75
N GLN A 20 -9.81 5.85 -13.69
CA GLN A 20 -10.40 5.45 -14.98
C GLN A 20 -9.43 5.59 -16.16
N ASP A 21 -8.27 6.20 -15.92
CA ASP A 21 -7.26 6.50 -16.94
C ASP A 21 -5.86 6.15 -16.43
N GLU A 22 -4.93 5.92 -17.35
CA GLU A 22 -3.53 5.56 -17.06
C GLU A 22 -2.84 6.57 -16.13
N SER A 23 -3.16 7.87 -16.27
CA SER A 23 -2.63 8.92 -15.38
C SER A 23 -3.14 8.81 -13.94
N ALA A 24 -4.40 8.41 -13.75
CA ALA A 24 -4.97 8.19 -12.43
C ALA A 24 -4.36 6.94 -11.79
N LEU A 25 -4.22 5.86 -12.56
CA LEU A 25 -3.53 4.63 -12.14
C LEU A 25 -2.08 4.90 -11.71
N GLU A 26 -1.34 5.70 -12.47
CA GLU A 26 0.02 6.10 -12.11
C GLU A 26 0.04 6.96 -10.83
N THR A 27 -0.95 7.85 -10.66
CA THR A 27 -1.09 8.65 -9.43
C THR A 27 -1.30 7.76 -8.20
N VAL A 28 -2.17 6.75 -8.30
CA VAL A 28 -2.35 5.74 -7.25
C VAL A 28 -1.02 5.02 -6.99
N ARG A 29 -0.34 4.57 -8.05
CA ARG A 29 0.97 3.91 -7.92
C ARG A 29 1.96 4.78 -7.15
N VAL A 30 2.09 6.05 -7.49
CA VAL A 30 3.06 6.94 -6.84
C VAL A 30 2.64 7.26 -5.40
N ASN A 31 1.35 7.47 -5.12
CA ASN A 31 0.84 7.78 -3.79
C ASN A 31 0.94 6.61 -2.80
N PHE A 32 0.80 5.37 -3.27
CA PHE A 32 0.87 4.19 -2.40
C PHE A 32 2.25 3.51 -2.46
N LEU A 33 2.73 3.17 -3.65
CA LEU A 33 3.99 2.43 -3.90
C LEU A 33 5.22 3.31 -4.10
N GLY A 34 5.05 4.62 -4.34
CA GLY A 34 6.17 5.52 -4.63
C GLY A 34 7.13 5.72 -3.46
N LYS A 35 8.21 6.47 -3.71
CA LYS A 35 9.24 6.77 -2.69
C LYS A 35 8.70 7.48 -1.46
N LYS A 36 7.66 8.31 -1.62
CA LYS A 36 6.92 8.97 -0.53
C LYS A 36 5.57 8.31 -0.26
N GLY A 37 5.32 7.15 -0.86
CA GLY A 37 4.02 6.52 -0.79
C GLY A 37 3.76 5.92 0.58
N SER A 38 2.49 5.82 0.94
CA SER A 38 2.07 5.39 2.28
C SER A 38 2.59 3.98 2.62
N VAL A 39 2.71 3.07 1.63
CA VAL A 39 3.27 1.72 1.82
C VAL A 39 4.76 1.81 2.18
N THR A 40 5.52 2.64 1.47
CA THR A 40 6.95 2.87 1.72
C THR A 40 7.18 3.54 3.07
N ALA A 41 6.33 4.50 3.45
CA ALA A 41 6.38 5.18 4.75
C ALA A 41 6.14 4.21 5.91
N LEU A 42 5.13 3.33 5.79
CA LEU A 42 4.88 2.27 6.78
C LEU A 42 6.04 1.27 6.85
N SER A 43 6.67 0.96 5.71
CA SER A 43 7.84 0.09 5.65
C SER A 43 9.04 0.70 6.39
N GLN A 44 9.25 2.01 6.28
CA GLN A 44 10.25 2.73 7.09
C GLN A 44 9.88 2.76 8.58
N GLY A 45 8.60 2.80 8.91
CA GLY A 45 8.07 2.68 10.27
C GLY A 45 8.29 1.30 10.89
N MET A 46 8.56 0.25 10.09
CA MET A 46 8.81 -1.11 10.61
C MET A 46 10.01 -1.20 11.54
N LYS A 47 10.96 -0.25 11.48
CA LYS A 47 12.12 -0.24 12.38
C LYS A 47 11.70 -0.22 13.86
N ASP A 48 10.59 0.45 14.16
CA ASP A 48 10.04 0.66 15.50
C ASP A 48 9.13 -0.49 15.95
N VAL A 49 8.87 -1.47 15.08
CA VAL A 49 7.92 -2.54 15.35
C VAL A 49 8.60 -3.66 16.16
N PRO A 50 7.95 -4.16 17.22
CA PRO A 50 8.45 -5.32 17.96
C PRO A 50 8.55 -6.55 17.05
N ALA A 51 9.55 -7.40 17.27
CA ALA A 51 9.84 -8.58 16.44
C ALA A 51 8.63 -9.50 16.25
N ASP A 52 7.78 -9.60 17.28
CA ASP A 52 6.54 -10.38 17.30
C ASP A 52 5.54 -9.92 16.23
N GLN A 53 5.39 -8.60 16.03
CA GLN A 53 4.48 -8.03 15.04
C GLN A 53 5.18 -7.75 13.70
N LYS A 54 6.52 -7.67 13.66
CA LYS A 54 7.29 -7.41 12.43
C LYS A 54 6.97 -8.41 11.33
N LYS A 55 6.78 -9.68 11.67
CA LYS A 55 6.50 -10.74 10.70
C LYS A 55 5.12 -10.58 10.07
N GLU A 56 4.10 -10.31 10.90
CA GLU A 56 2.72 -10.13 10.45
C GLU A 56 2.51 -8.81 9.71
N VAL A 57 3.06 -7.70 10.24
CA VAL A 57 3.05 -6.39 9.59
C VAL A 57 3.85 -6.44 8.28
N GLY A 58 4.98 -7.15 8.25
CA GLY A 58 5.79 -7.42 7.06
C GLY A 58 5.01 -8.10 5.95
N ALA A 59 4.34 -9.20 6.31
CA ALA A 59 3.50 -9.96 5.39
C ALA A 59 2.34 -9.11 4.86
N LYS A 60 1.58 -8.44 5.74
CA LYS A 60 0.47 -7.56 5.32
C LYS A 60 0.93 -6.40 4.44
N LEU A 61 2.07 -5.78 4.76
CA LEU A 61 2.56 -4.65 3.97
C LEU A 61 2.95 -5.11 2.56
N ASN A 62 3.58 -6.28 2.44
CA ASN A 62 3.89 -6.86 1.15
C ASN A 62 2.61 -7.29 0.39
N ASP A 63 1.62 -7.87 1.08
CA ASP A 63 0.32 -8.22 0.52
C ASP A 63 -0.40 -7.00 -0.05
N VAL A 64 -0.49 -5.90 0.71
CA VAL A 64 -1.08 -4.63 0.24
C VAL A 64 -0.29 -4.09 -0.94
N ARG A 65 1.04 -4.12 -0.88
CA ARG A 65 1.90 -3.67 -1.99
C ARG A 65 1.59 -4.42 -3.28
N THR A 66 1.53 -5.74 -3.20
CA THR A 66 1.26 -6.61 -4.33
C THR A 66 -0.17 -6.41 -4.84
N ALA A 67 -1.17 -6.42 -3.96
CA ALA A 67 -2.57 -6.22 -4.32
C ALA A 67 -2.82 -4.88 -5.02
N VAL A 68 -2.17 -3.80 -4.56
CA VAL A 68 -2.27 -2.50 -5.23
C VAL A 68 -1.55 -2.51 -6.57
N THR A 69 -0.37 -3.14 -6.67
CA THR A 69 0.36 -3.23 -7.95
C THR A 69 -0.45 -4.02 -8.98
N GLU A 70 -0.94 -5.20 -8.62
CA GLU A 70 -1.78 -6.03 -9.49
C GLU A 70 -3.09 -5.33 -9.85
N GLY A 71 -3.72 -4.63 -8.90
CA GLY A 71 -4.93 -3.85 -9.17
C GLY A 71 -4.70 -2.72 -10.16
N ILE A 72 -3.51 -2.12 -10.16
CA ILE A 72 -3.11 -1.08 -11.11
C ILE A 72 -2.82 -1.68 -12.48
N GLU A 73 -2.10 -2.81 -12.53
CA GLU A 73 -1.76 -3.50 -13.79
C GLU A 73 -2.96 -4.19 -14.46
N SER A 74 -3.97 -4.57 -13.67
CA SER A 74 -5.16 -5.26 -14.17
C SER A 74 -6.28 -4.31 -14.64
N LYS A 75 -6.15 -3.00 -14.45
CA LYS A 75 -7.08 -1.99 -14.94
C LYS A 75 -6.59 -1.39 -16.26
#